data_AF-M6VXR6-F1
#
_entry.id   AF-M6VXR6-F1
#
_cell.length_a   1.000
_cell.length_b   1.000
_cell.length_c   1.000
_cell.angle_alpha   90.00
_cell.angle_beta   90.00
_cell.angle_gamma   90.00
#
_symmetry.space_group_name_H-M   'P 1'
#
loop_
_entity.id
_entity.type
_entity.pdbx_description
1 polymer ?
#
loop_
_entity_poly.entity_id
_entity_poly.type
_entity_poly.pdbx_seq_one_letter_code
_entity_poly.pdbx_strand_id
1 'polypeptide(L)'
;MLNLIIDRVGSVNVFNILDTSGSGSESHLQSTIDEDLILEYIKEIENLVRVSNAVNSKGMSHKTLETEILHELKILGETFYDQFFPAPIQEKLRLTTEKYLHLNIDPKLGVIPWELLHDGTCFLSDKFFIGKTVRGESSQNVFKEKKN
;
A
#
# COMPACT_ATOMS: atom_id res chain seq x y z
N MET A 1 -2.42 3.48 17.67
CA MET A 1 -1.86 2.90 16.42
C MET A 1 -2.91 2.00 15.81
N LEU A 2 -3.19 2.11 14.51
CA LEU A 2 -4.12 1.23 13.80
C LEU A 2 -3.35 0.01 13.26
N ASN A 3 -3.81 -1.19 13.59
CA ASN A 3 -3.19 -2.43 13.15
C ASN A 3 -4.14 -3.16 12.21
N LEU A 4 -3.73 -3.34 10.97
CA LEU A 4 -4.51 -4.05 9.96
C LEU A 4 -3.79 -5.33 9.57
N ILE A 5 -4.47 -6.46 9.73
CA ILE A 5 -4.02 -7.76 9.27
C ILE A 5 -4.69 -8.05 7.93
N ILE A 6 -3.91 -8.50 6.96
CA ILE A 6 -4.38 -8.83 5.62
C ILE A 6 -3.80 -10.19 5.23
N ASP A 7 -4.63 -11.22 5.29
CA ASP A 7 -4.28 -12.56 4.85
C ASP A 7 -4.85 -12.78 3.44
N ARG A 8 -4.13 -13.50 2.58
CA ARG A 8 -4.55 -13.74 1.18
C ARG A 8 -4.67 -15.23 0.89
N VAL A 9 -5.82 -15.65 0.35
CA VAL A 9 -6.07 -17.03 -0.10
C VAL A 9 -6.62 -17.00 -1.53
N GLY A 10 -5.80 -17.42 -2.50
CA GLY A 10 -6.14 -17.27 -3.91
C GLY A 10 -6.23 -15.79 -4.29
N SER A 11 -7.37 -15.36 -4.83
CA SER A 11 -7.69 -13.96 -5.15
C SER A 11 -8.40 -13.22 -4.00
N VAL A 12 -8.71 -13.89 -2.90
CA VAL A 12 -9.45 -13.29 -1.78
C VAL A 12 -8.47 -12.75 -0.74
N ASN A 13 -8.66 -11.50 -0.33
CA ASN A 13 -8.00 -10.91 0.83
C ASN A 13 -8.98 -10.87 2.00
N VAL A 14 -8.54 -11.27 3.18
CA VAL A 14 -9.31 -11.22 4.43
C VAL A 14 -8.65 -10.20 5.36
N PHE A 15 -9.46 -9.28 5.88
CA PHE A 15 -9.01 -8.15 6.68
C PHE A 15 -9.44 -8.31 8.13
N ASN A 16 -8.51 -8.12 9.05
CA ASN A 16 -8.81 -8.03 10.48
C ASN A 16 -8.19 -6.76 11.06
N ILE A 17 -9.00 -5.96 11.75
CA ILE A 17 -8.53 -4.77 12.45
C ILE A 17 -8.31 -5.15 13.92
N LEU A 18 -7.10 -4.92 14.43
CA LEU A 18 -6.83 -5.02 15.86
C LEU A 18 -7.01 -3.63 16.49
N ASP A 19 -8.21 -3.37 17.00
CA ASP A 19 -8.49 -2.20 17.83
C ASP A 19 -8.24 -2.54 19.31
N THR A 20 -7.58 -1.63 20.03
CA THR A 20 -7.35 -1.73 21.48
C THR A 20 -8.62 -1.54 22.32
N SER A 21 -9.74 -1.15 21.71
CA SER A 21 -10.99 -0.76 22.37
C SER A 21 -12.03 -1.88 22.56
N GLY A 22 -11.70 -3.13 22.21
CA GLY A 22 -12.48 -4.31 22.61
C GLY A 22 -13.90 -4.46 22.02
N SER A 23 -14.34 -3.56 21.13
CA SER A 23 -15.60 -3.71 20.40
C SER A 23 -15.35 -4.48 19.11
N GLY A 24 -15.28 -5.80 19.23
CA GLY A 24 -15.18 -6.72 18.10
C GLY A 24 -16.46 -6.70 17.27
N SER A 25 -16.48 -5.90 16.20
CA SER A 25 -17.38 -6.16 15.09
C SER A 25 -16.67 -7.12 14.14
N GLU A 26 -16.80 -8.41 14.42
CA GLU A 26 -16.37 -9.51 13.54
C GLU A 26 -17.24 -9.53 12.27
N SER A 27 -17.08 -8.50 11.44
CA SER A 27 -17.47 -8.61 10.04
C SER A 27 -16.33 -9.31 9.32
N HIS A 28 -16.63 -10.38 8.58
CA HIS A 28 -15.68 -11.03 7.67
C HIS A 28 -15.40 -10.05 6.52
N LEU A 29 -14.53 -9.08 6.77
CA LEU A 29 -14.16 -8.08 5.79
C LEU A 29 -13.25 -8.76 4.78
N GLN A 30 -13.69 -8.77 3.53
CA GLN A 30 -12.95 -9.38 2.44
C GLN A 30 -13.07 -8.56 1.16
N SER A 31 -12.05 -8.68 0.32
CA SER A 31 -12.08 -8.22 -1.07
C SER A 31 -11.62 -9.34 -1.98
N THR A 32 -12.00 -9.28 -3.25
CA THR A 32 -11.50 -10.18 -4.29
C THR A 32 -10.73 -9.34 -5.30
N ILE A 33 -9.46 -9.69 -5.47
CA ILE A 33 -8.57 -9.04 -6.43
C ILE A 33 -7.67 -10.11 -7.03
N ASP A 34 -7.63 -10.16 -8.35
CA ASP A 34 -6.79 -11.11 -9.07
C ASP A 34 -5.31 -10.73 -8.95
N GLU A 35 -4.45 -11.74 -8.98
CA GLU A 35 -3.00 -11.53 -8.88
C GLU A 35 -2.47 -10.70 -10.06
N ASP A 36 -3.02 -10.90 -11.25
CA ASP A 36 -2.65 -10.13 -12.44
C ASP A 36 -2.91 -8.62 -12.26
N LEU A 37 -3.99 -8.24 -11.58
CA LEU A 37 -4.31 -6.84 -11.30
C LEU A 37 -3.30 -6.21 -10.33
N ILE A 38 -2.85 -6.98 -9.32
CA ILE A 38 -1.78 -6.54 -8.41
C ILE A 38 -0.48 -6.31 -9.18
N LEU A 39 -0.12 -7.26 -10.05
CA LEU A 39 1.10 -7.18 -10.85
C LEU A 39 1.04 -6.02 -11.86
N GLU A 40 -0.12 -5.78 -12.46
CA GLU A 40 -0.36 -4.65 -13.36
C GLU A 40 -0.19 -3.31 -12.63
N TYR A 41 -0.79 -3.15 -11.45
CA TYR A 41 -0.61 -1.97 -10.61
C TYR A 41 0.87 -1.69 -10.30
N ILE A 42 1.60 -2.71 -9.86
CA ILE A 42 3.04 -2.58 -9.54
C ILE A 42 3.83 -2.19 -10.79
N LYS A 43 3.58 -2.86 -11.92
CA LYS A 43 4.24 -2.57 -13.18
C LYS A 43 4.01 -1.14 -13.64
N GLU A 44 2.80 -0.61 -13.45
CA GLU A 44 2.47 0.74 -13.86
C GLU A 44 3.12 1.81 -12.96
N ILE A 45 3.23 1.56 -11.65
CA ILE A 45 4.06 2.39 -10.77
C ILE A 45 5.51 2.40 -11.25
N GLU A 46 6.08 1.24 -11.56
CA GLU A 46 7.45 1.18 -12.07
C GLU A 46 7.62 1.94 -13.39
N ASN A 47 6.62 1.90 -14.28
CA ASN A 47 6.61 2.68 -15.52
C ASN A 47 6.67 4.19 -15.22
N LEU A 48 5.82 4.68 -14.32
CA LEU A 48 5.81 6.09 -13.91
C LEU A 48 7.16 6.51 -13.32
N VAL A 49 7.77 5.67 -12.47
CA VAL A 49 9.11 5.92 -11.92
C VAL A 49 10.18 5.96 -13.01
N ARG A 50 10.15 5.03 -13.97
CA ARG A 50 11.08 5.01 -15.11
C ARG A 50 10.96 6.29 -15.95
N VAL A 51 9.73 6.71 -16.27
CA VAL A 51 9.47 7.94 -17.04
C VAL A 51 9.97 9.16 -16.27
N SER A 52 9.63 9.27 -14.98
CA SER A 52 10.08 10.37 -14.10
C SER A 52 11.61 10.48 -14.06
N ASN A 53 12.31 9.36 -13.86
CA ASN A 53 13.77 9.35 -13.85
C ASN A 53 14.39 9.74 -15.20
N ALA A 54 13.82 9.27 -16.31
CA ALA A 54 14.31 9.62 -17.64
C ALA A 54 14.16 11.12 -17.93
N VAL A 55 13.06 11.74 -17.51
CA VAL A 55 12.82 13.18 -17.63
C VAL A 55 13.82 13.97 -16.77
N ASN A 56 13.97 13.60 -15.50
CA ASN A 56 14.87 14.27 -14.56
C ASN A 56 16.35 14.19 -15.01
N SER A 57 16.78 13.02 -15.50
CA SER A 57 18.16 12.79 -15.97
C SER A 57 18.57 13.66 -17.16
N LYS A 58 17.60 14.13 -17.96
CA LYS A 58 17.83 14.94 -19.16
C LYS A 58 17.82 16.45 -18.89
N GLY A 59 17.68 16.87 -17.63
CA GLY A 59 17.60 18.29 -17.25
C GLY A 59 16.36 19.01 -17.77
N MET A 60 15.39 18.27 -18.33
CA MET A 60 14.09 18.77 -18.77
C MET A 60 13.10 18.72 -17.61
N SER A 61 13.36 19.46 -16.52
CA SER A 61 12.30 19.68 -15.51
C SER A 61 11.25 20.59 -16.14
N HIS A 62 10.15 19.98 -16.57
CA HIS A 62 8.99 20.70 -17.07
C HIS A 62 7.88 20.51 -16.03
N LYS A 63 7.57 21.58 -15.29
CA LYS A 63 6.58 21.58 -14.20
C LYS A 63 5.24 20.93 -14.58
N THR A 64 4.82 21.07 -15.84
CA THR A 64 3.61 20.42 -16.37
C THR A 64 3.72 18.90 -16.36
N LEU A 65 4.86 18.34 -16.77
CA LEU A 65 5.06 16.89 -16.83
C LEU A 65 5.18 16.26 -15.44
N GLU A 66 5.81 16.95 -14.49
CA GLU A 66 5.81 16.53 -13.08
C GLU A 66 4.38 16.49 -12.52
N THR A 67 3.54 17.46 -12.91
CA THR A 67 2.13 17.52 -12.50
C THR A 67 1.32 16.37 -13.13
N GLU A 68 1.57 16.04 -14.39
CA GLU A 68 0.95 14.91 -15.09
C GLU A 68 1.33 13.57 -14.46
N ILE A 69 2.62 13.32 -14.20
CA ILE A 69 3.08 12.08 -13.55
C ILE A 69 2.45 11.92 -12.16
N LEU A 70 2.39 13.01 -11.37
CA LEU A 70 1.75 12.99 -10.07
C LEU A 70 0.24 12.72 -10.18
N HIS A 71 -0.42 13.29 -11.19
CA HIS A 71 -1.84 13.05 -11.45
C HIS A 71 -2.11 11.58 -11.79
N GLU A 72 -1.32 10.98 -12.69
CA GLU A 72 -1.44 9.56 -13.03
C GLU A 72 -1.19 8.67 -11.81
N LEU A 73 -0.20 8.99 -10.99
CA LEU A 73 0.08 8.24 -9.75
C LEU A 73 -1.11 8.29 -8.78
N LYS A 74 -1.80 9.43 -8.67
CA LYS A 74 -3.01 9.55 -7.84
C LYS A 74 -4.14 8.68 -8.35
N ILE A 75 -4.42 8.73 -9.66
CA ILE A 75 -5.48 7.92 -10.28
C ILE A 75 -5.21 6.43 -10.06
N LEU A 76 -3.96 6.01 -10.31
CA LEU A 76 -3.54 4.62 -10.15
C LEU A 76 -3.65 4.16 -8.68
N GLY A 77 -3.15 4.98 -7.76
CA GLY A 77 -3.20 4.71 -6.33
C GLY A 77 -4.63 4.67 -5.78
N GLU A 78 -5.52 5.52 -6.27
CA GLU A 78 -6.93 5.56 -5.87
C GLU A 78 -7.73 4.39 -6.43
N THR A 79 -7.55 4.09 -7.71
CA THR A 79 -8.22 2.95 -8.36
C THR A 79 -7.86 1.65 -7.65
N PHE A 80 -6.57 1.45 -7.34
CA PHE A 80 -6.14 0.25 -6.63
C PHE A 80 -6.61 0.24 -5.17
N TYR A 81 -6.60 1.39 -4.49
CA TYR A 81 -7.12 1.51 -3.12
C TYR A 81 -8.59 1.07 -3.03
N ASP A 82 -9.43 1.58 -3.94
CA ASP A 82 -10.86 1.31 -3.97
C ASP A 82 -11.18 -0.16 -4.27
N GLN A 83 -10.41 -0.79 -5.15
CA GLN A 83 -10.55 -2.20 -5.49
C GLN A 83 -10.00 -3.13 -4.40
N PHE A 84 -8.89 -2.74 -3.76
CA PHE A 84 -8.21 -3.58 -2.79
C PHE A 84 -8.91 -3.59 -1.44
N PHE A 85 -9.31 -2.43 -0.91
CA PHE A 85 -9.93 -2.34 0.42
C PHE A 85 -11.46 -2.37 0.32
N PRO A 86 -12.15 -3.21 1.10
CA PRO A 86 -13.60 -3.13 1.18
C PRO A 86 -14.04 -1.84 1.91
N ALA A 87 -15.23 -1.32 1.59
CA ALA A 87 -15.73 -0.04 2.09
C ALA A 87 -15.58 0.18 3.62
N PRO A 88 -15.83 -0.82 4.51
CA PRO A 88 -15.62 -0.62 5.95
C PRO A 88 -14.15 -0.36 6.34
N ILE A 89 -13.19 -0.96 5.61
CA ILE A 89 -11.76 -0.68 5.82
C ILE A 89 -11.43 0.72 5.31
N GLN A 90 -11.95 1.10 4.15
CA GLN A 90 -11.74 2.45 3.61
C GLN A 90 -12.27 3.52 4.58
N GLU A 91 -13.48 3.33 5.10
CA GLU A 91 -14.08 4.22 6.10
C GLU A 91 -13.22 4.28 7.37
N LYS A 92 -12.77 3.14 7.90
CA LYS A 92 -11.91 3.10 9.08
C LYS A 92 -10.59 3.85 8.86
N LEU A 93 -9.93 3.63 7.73
CA LEU A 93 -8.72 4.33 7.34
C LEU A 93 -8.98 5.83 7.17
N ARG A 94 -10.16 6.23 6.68
CA ARG A 94 -10.55 7.63 6.49
C ARG A 94 -10.84 8.34 7.82
N LEU A 95 -11.59 7.72 8.72
CA LEU A 95 -12.11 8.35 9.95
C LEU A 95 -11.18 8.22 11.16
N THR A 96 -10.22 7.30 11.15
CA THR A 96 -9.31 7.12 12.28
C THR A 96 -8.47 8.38 12.55
N THR A 97 -8.23 8.67 13.83
CA THR A 97 -7.32 9.74 14.28
C THR A 97 -5.90 9.23 14.55
N GLU A 98 -5.67 7.93 14.37
CA GLU A 98 -4.37 7.31 14.56
C GLU A 98 -3.37 7.75 13.49
N LYS A 99 -2.14 8.05 13.90
CA LYS A 99 -1.08 8.49 12.98
C LYS A 99 -0.16 7.37 12.51
N TYR A 100 -0.25 6.20 13.13
CA TYR A 100 0.57 5.04 12.81
C TYR A 100 -0.34 3.94 12.27
N LEU A 101 -0.04 3.47 11.06
CA LEU A 101 -0.69 2.32 10.43
C LEU A 101 0.33 1.20 10.34
N HIS A 102 0.05 0.08 11.00
CA HIS A 102 0.89 -1.11 10.90
C HIS A 102 0.16 -2.21 10.13
N LEU A 103 0.77 -2.66 9.04
CA LEU A 103 0.24 -3.66 8.12
C LEU A 103 0.89 -5.01 8.41
N ASN A 104 0.11 -5.98 8.87
CA ASN A 104 0.53 -7.37 9.00
C ASN A 104 0.02 -8.16 7.80
N ILE A 105 0.88 -8.46 6.84
CA ILE A 105 0.46 -8.88 5.50
C ILE A 105 1.02 -10.25 5.12
N ASP A 106 0.26 -10.95 4.30
CA ASP A 106 0.72 -12.12 3.54
C ASP A 106 1.93 -11.76 2.63
N PRO A 107 2.91 -12.67 2.43
CA PRO A 107 4.05 -12.46 1.54
C PRO A 107 3.70 -11.97 0.14
N LYS A 108 2.62 -12.47 -0.46
CA LYS A 108 2.20 -12.08 -1.81
C LYS A 108 1.81 -10.60 -1.92
N LEU A 109 1.48 -9.99 -0.79
CA LEU A 109 1.09 -8.60 -0.66
C LEU A 109 2.28 -7.69 -0.29
N GLY A 110 3.44 -8.26 0.04
CA GLY A 110 4.62 -7.53 0.53
C GLY A 110 5.23 -6.54 -0.45
N VAL A 111 5.08 -6.80 -1.75
CA VAL A 111 5.62 -5.99 -2.85
C VAL A 111 4.79 -4.74 -3.17
N ILE A 112 3.56 -4.65 -2.65
CA ILE A 112 2.68 -3.51 -2.90
C ILE A 112 3.25 -2.27 -2.19
N PRO A 113 3.44 -1.15 -2.89
CA PRO A 113 3.82 0.12 -2.27
C PRO A 113 2.61 0.76 -1.59
N TRP A 114 2.24 0.24 -0.42
CA TRP A 114 1.09 0.68 0.38
C TRP A 114 1.06 2.18 0.64
N GLU A 115 2.24 2.77 0.74
CA GLU A 115 2.46 4.19 0.99
C GLU A 115 1.90 5.07 -0.16
N LEU A 116 1.86 4.53 -1.38
CA LEU A 116 1.41 5.22 -2.60
C LEU A 116 -0.07 5.04 -2.91
N LEU A 117 -0.82 4.32 -2.07
CA LEU A 117 -2.26 4.26 -2.21
C LEU A 117 -2.89 5.60 -1.87
N HIS A 118 -3.92 5.99 -2.62
CA HIS A 118 -4.59 7.28 -2.49
C HIS A 118 -6.03 7.06 -2.04
N ASP A 119 -6.50 7.72 -0.98
CA ASP A 119 -7.84 7.50 -0.41
C ASP A 119 -8.94 8.39 -1.04
N GLY A 120 -8.63 9.01 -2.18
CA GLY A 120 -9.40 10.07 -2.82
C GLY A 120 -9.10 11.48 -2.31
N THR A 121 -8.37 11.62 -1.19
CA THR A 121 -7.98 12.91 -0.63
C THR A 121 -6.46 13.10 -0.61
N CYS A 122 -5.71 12.11 -0.12
CA CYS A 122 -4.25 12.13 -0.08
C CYS A 122 -3.66 10.73 -0.14
N PHE A 123 -2.34 10.63 -0.28
CA PHE A 123 -1.65 9.36 -0.18
C PHE A 123 -1.68 8.86 1.27
N LEU A 124 -1.66 7.53 1.46
CA LEU A 124 -1.59 6.96 2.81
C LEU A 124 -0.34 7.42 3.55
N SER A 125 0.78 7.67 2.85
CA SER A 125 1.99 8.25 3.44
C SER A 125 1.82 9.68 3.97
N ASP A 126 0.89 10.45 3.42
CA ASP A 126 0.62 11.82 3.90
C ASP A 126 -0.15 11.80 5.22
N LYS A 127 -0.88 10.71 5.47
CA LYS A 127 -1.74 10.54 6.64
C LYS A 127 -1.11 9.71 7.75
N PHE A 128 -0.33 8.70 7.39
CA PHE A 128 0.19 7.70 8.31
C PHE A 128 1.71 7.56 8.22
N PHE A 129 2.34 7.34 9.37
CA PHE A 129 3.60 6.61 9.43
C PHE A 129 3.30 5.13 9.26
N ILE A 130 3.74 4.55 8.14
CA ILE A 130 3.41 3.18 7.75
C ILE A 130 4.54 2.23 8.16
N GLY A 131 4.18 1.21 8.93
CA GLY A 131 5.01 0.04 9.20
C GLY A 131 4.41 -1.20 8.53
N LYS A 132 5.25 -2.15 8.12
CA LYS A 132 4.79 -3.45 7.61
C LYS A 132 5.55 -4.62 8.21
N THR A 133 4.84 -5.71 8.43
CA THR A 133 5.39 -7.01 8.81
C THR A 133 4.86 -8.04 7.84
N VAL A 134 5.76 -8.66 7.09
CA VAL A 134 5.44 -9.72 6.13
C VAL A 134 5.52 -11.06 6.87
N ARG A 135 4.38 -11.75 6.98
CA ARG A 135 4.28 -13.01 7.76
C ARG A 135 5.01 -14.13 7.05
N GLY A 136 5.93 -14.82 7.74
CA GLY A 136 6.66 -15.95 7.16
C GLY A 136 7.95 -15.57 6.42
N GLU A 137 8.24 -14.28 6.23
CA GLU A 137 9.61 -13.84 6.00
C GLU A 137 10.37 -13.94 7.32
N SER A 138 10.91 -15.12 7.61
CA SER A 138 11.96 -15.21 8.61
C SER A 138 13.08 -14.28 8.18
N SER A 139 13.42 -13.29 9.00
CA SER A 139 14.56 -12.40 8.80
C SER A 139 15.88 -13.17 8.78
N GLN A 140 16.16 -13.89 7.69
CA GLN A 140 17.48 -14.42 7.34
C GLN A 140 18.16 -13.48 6.35
N ASN A 141 18.19 -12.19 6.69
CA ASN A 141 19.20 -11.25 6.21
C ASN A 141 19.76 -10.53 7.44
N VAL A 142 20.19 -11.32 8.43
CA VAL A 142 21.10 -10.86 9.47
C VAL A 142 22.43 -10.57 8.78
N PHE A 143 22.79 -9.28 8.73
CA PHE A 143 24.16 -8.75 8.67
C PHE A 143 25.24 -9.81 8.43
N LYS A 144 25.66 -9.98 7.17
CA LYS A 144 27.04 -10.39 6.91
C LYS A 144 27.93 -9.20 7.24
N GLU A 145 28.32 -9.09 8.51
CA GLU A 145 29.52 -8.33 8.87
C GLU A 145 30.66 -8.84 7.99
N LYS A 146 31.16 -7.95 7.11
CA LYS A 146 32.47 -8.14 6.52
C LYS A 146 33.48 -8.03 7.65
N LYS A 147 33.98 -9.17 8.13
CA LYS A 147 35.27 -9.21 8.83
C LYS A 147 36.36 -8.94 7.79
N ASN A 148 37.02 -7.80 7.95
CA ASN A 148 38.35 -7.53 7.39
C ASN A 148 39.39 -8.42 8.06
#